data_AF-A0A4R8BG53-F1
#
_entry.id   AF-A0A4R8BG53-F1
#
_cell.length_a   1.000
_cell.length_b   1.000
_cell.length_c   1.000
_cell.angle_alpha   90.00
_cell.angle_beta   90.00
_cell.angle_gamma   90.00
#
_symmetry.space_group_name_H-M   'P 1'
#
loop_
_entity.id
_entity.type
_entity.pdbx_description
1 polymer ?
#
loop_
_entity_poly.entity_id
_entity_poly.type
_entity_poly.pdbx_seq_one_letter_code
_entity_poly.pdbx_strand_id
1 'polypeptide(L)'
;MKYDYLNQLFGEDNEFEDLFKDFDFNLLDSKDFKEDAVREEIVLPILKKLGYSASSKNKIIRSKNLKHPFCYFGTKKHNVNIIPDYTFEIDGENKWILDAKRPSENIFEGKNVAQAYSYAVHQEIRSEIFCLCNGNEFSM
;
A
#
# COMPACT_ATOMS: atom_id res chain seq x y z
N MET A 1 -18.24 -9.46 11.31
CA MET A 1 -16.83 -9.55 11.77
C MET A 1 -15.80 -9.56 10.63
N LYS A 2 -16.16 -9.22 9.37
CA LYS A 2 -15.22 -9.09 8.23
C LYS A 2 -15.24 -7.69 7.57
N TYR A 3 -16.11 -6.80 8.07
CA TYR A 3 -16.26 -5.40 7.63
C TYR A 3 -15.80 -4.38 8.70
N ASP A 4 -15.35 -4.85 9.86
CA ASP A 4 -15.07 -3.98 11.01
C ASP A 4 -13.89 -3.02 10.74
N TYR A 5 -12.93 -3.40 9.90
CA TYR A 5 -11.82 -2.54 9.49
C TYR A 5 -12.24 -1.45 8.49
N LEU A 6 -13.20 -1.74 7.60
CA LEU A 6 -13.75 -0.73 6.68
C LEU A 6 -14.52 0.34 7.46
N ASN A 7 -15.29 -0.09 8.47
CA ASN A 7 -15.99 0.82 9.38
C ASN A 7 -15.01 1.64 10.24
N GLN A 8 -13.87 1.07 10.65
CA GLN A 8 -12.81 1.81 11.35
C GLN A 8 -12.13 2.88 10.47
N LEU A 9 -11.95 2.61 9.17
CA LEU A 9 -11.31 3.54 8.25
C LEU A 9 -12.25 4.66 7.76
N PHE A 10 -13.56 4.39 7.67
CA PHE A 10 -14.48 5.24 6.92
C PHE A 10 -15.81 5.58 7.62
N GLY A 11 -16.08 5.08 8.84
CA GLY A 11 -17.34 5.33 9.58
C GLY A 11 -18.49 4.40 9.17
N GLU A 12 -19.70 4.61 9.71
CA GLU A 12 -20.94 3.87 9.34
C GLU A 12 -21.49 4.28 7.95
N ASP A 13 -20.61 4.62 7.01
CA ASP A 13 -21.01 4.98 5.66
C ASP A 13 -21.20 3.72 4.81
N ASN A 14 -22.46 3.33 4.57
CA ASN A 14 -22.89 2.19 3.74
C ASN A 14 -22.33 2.18 2.31
N GLU A 15 -21.64 3.23 1.87
CA GLU A 15 -21.11 3.36 0.50
C GLU A 15 -19.93 2.43 0.18
N PHE A 16 -19.23 1.90 1.19
CA PHE A 16 -18.12 0.95 0.99
C PHE A 16 -18.57 -0.52 1.04
N GLU A 17 -19.73 -0.83 1.62
CA GLU A 17 -20.31 -2.18 1.50
C GLU A 17 -20.62 -2.49 0.03
N ASP A 18 -21.14 -1.51 -0.72
CA ASP A 18 -21.38 -1.62 -2.16
C ASP A 18 -20.08 -1.82 -2.97
N LEU A 19 -18.92 -1.36 -2.46
CA LEU A 19 -17.63 -1.47 -3.16
C LEU A 19 -17.17 -2.93 -3.28
N PHE A 20 -17.47 -3.76 -2.28
CA PHE A 20 -17.03 -5.15 -2.19
C PHE A 20 -18.17 -6.16 -2.20
N LYS A 21 -19.39 -5.74 -2.57
CA LYS A 21 -20.59 -6.60 -2.57
C LYS A 21 -20.43 -7.90 -3.37
N ASP A 22 -19.63 -7.87 -4.43
CA ASP A 22 -19.40 -9.01 -5.32
C ASP A 22 -18.09 -9.76 -5.01
N PHE A 23 -17.34 -9.34 -3.99
CA PHE A 23 -16.07 -9.94 -3.60
C PHE A 23 -16.26 -11.02 -2.53
N ASP A 24 -15.77 -12.24 -2.81
CA ASP A 24 -15.78 -13.33 -1.83
C ASP A 24 -14.57 -13.22 -0.90
N PHE A 25 -14.79 -12.66 0.30
CA PHE A 25 -13.74 -12.51 1.30
C PHE A 25 -13.15 -13.84 1.80
N ASN A 26 -13.77 -15.00 1.55
CA ASN A 26 -13.15 -16.30 1.89
C ASN A 26 -11.90 -16.58 1.04
N LEU A 27 -11.72 -15.87 -0.08
CA LEU A 27 -10.51 -15.94 -0.89
C LEU A 27 -9.26 -15.49 -0.11
N LEU A 28 -9.39 -14.62 0.88
CA LEU A 28 -8.27 -14.15 1.72
C LEU A 28 -7.64 -15.28 2.55
N ASP A 29 -8.39 -16.37 2.80
CA ASP A 29 -7.88 -17.55 3.53
C ASP A 29 -7.13 -18.52 2.59
N SER A 30 -7.17 -18.30 1.27
CA SER A 30 -6.47 -19.11 0.28
C SER A 30 -4.97 -18.75 0.21
N LYS A 31 -4.12 -19.77 0.18
CA LYS A 31 -2.66 -19.61 -0.02
C LYS A 31 -2.30 -19.03 -1.39
N ASP A 32 -3.21 -19.15 -2.35
CA ASP A 32 -3.04 -18.63 -3.71
C ASP A 32 -3.45 -17.15 -3.83
N PHE A 33 -4.08 -16.59 -2.80
CA PHE A 33 -4.36 -15.15 -2.73
C PHE A 33 -3.12 -14.42 -2.21
N LYS A 34 -2.37 -13.78 -3.11
CA LYS A 34 -1.06 -13.17 -2.81
C LYS A 34 -1.13 -11.64 -2.90
N GLU A 35 0.01 -10.98 -2.77
CA GLU A 35 0.12 -9.52 -2.73
C GLU A 35 -0.44 -8.85 -4.00
N ASP A 36 -0.28 -9.47 -5.16
CA ASP A 36 -0.90 -9.05 -6.42
C ASP A 36 -2.43 -9.05 -6.34
N ALA A 37 -3.03 -10.12 -5.83
CA ALA A 37 -4.47 -10.21 -5.64
C ALA A 37 -5.00 -9.17 -4.63
N VAL A 38 -4.30 -8.97 -3.50
CA VAL A 38 -4.64 -7.91 -2.53
C VAL A 38 -4.62 -6.53 -3.20
N ARG A 39 -3.63 -6.27 -4.05
CA ARG A 39 -3.51 -5.00 -4.77
C ARG A 39 -4.66 -4.77 -5.75
N GLU A 40 -5.08 -5.79 -6.47
CA GLU A 40 -6.10 -5.68 -7.53
C GLU A 40 -7.52 -5.72 -6.99
N GLU A 41 -7.81 -6.64 -6.06
CA GLU A 41 -9.16 -6.92 -5.59
C GLU A 41 -9.56 -6.08 -4.38
N ILE A 42 -8.62 -5.61 -3.57
CA ILE A 42 -8.91 -4.84 -2.34
C ILE A 42 -8.43 -3.40 -2.46
N VAL A 43 -7.13 -3.21 -2.66
CA VAL A 43 -6.52 -1.87 -2.60
C VAL A 43 -7.00 -1.00 -3.77
N LEU A 44 -6.97 -1.52 -5.00
CA LEU A 44 -7.32 -0.72 -6.18
C LEU A 44 -8.77 -0.19 -6.16
N PRO A 45 -9.80 -0.97 -5.78
CA PRO A 45 -11.16 -0.45 -5.59
C PRO A 45 -11.23 0.70 -4.60
N ILE A 46 -10.57 0.59 -3.44
CA ILE A 46 -10.53 1.66 -2.42
C ILE A 46 -9.89 2.92 -3.01
N LEU A 47 -8.74 2.78 -3.67
CA LEU A 47 -8.05 3.92 -4.28
C LEU A 47 -8.90 4.62 -5.34
N LYS A 48 -9.61 3.85 -6.18
CA LYS A 48 -10.55 4.41 -7.18
C LYS A 48 -11.69 5.16 -6.51
N LYS A 49 -12.28 4.61 -5.45
CA LYS A 49 -13.36 5.26 -4.68
C LYS A 49 -12.87 6.56 -4.01
N LEU A 50 -11.63 6.58 -3.52
CA LEU A 50 -10.98 7.79 -2.99
C LEU A 50 -10.60 8.82 -4.07
N GLY A 51 -10.89 8.55 -5.34
CA GLY A 51 -10.65 9.48 -6.45
C GLY A 51 -9.21 9.50 -6.96
N TYR A 52 -8.39 8.51 -6.60
CA TYR A 52 -7.05 8.37 -7.16
C TYR A 52 -7.08 7.68 -8.52
N SER A 53 -6.24 8.16 -9.45
CA SER A 53 -6.08 7.55 -10.77
C SER A 53 -4.65 7.75 -11.30
N ALA A 54 -4.33 7.25 -12.51
CA ALA A 54 -3.01 7.41 -13.10
C ALA A 54 -2.72 8.83 -13.63
N SER A 55 -3.74 9.66 -13.86
CA SER A 55 -3.60 10.94 -14.58
C SER A 55 -4.36 12.14 -13.97
N SER A 56 -4.92 11.98 -12.77
CA SER A 56 -5.66 13.03 -12.06
C SER A 56 -4.78 13.86 -11.11
N LYS A 57 -5.36 14.94 -10.57
CA LYS A 57 -4.83 15.74 -9.46
C LYS A 57 -4.37 14.89 -8.26
N ASN A 58 -5.12 13.82 -8.00
CA ASN A 58 -4.80 12.76 -7.04
C ASN A 58 -4.22 11.59 -7.82
N LYS A 59 -2.90 11.48 -7.89
CA LYS A 59 -2.22 10.56 -8.80
C LYS A 59 -1.66 9.34 -8.07
N ILE A 60 -1.81 8.18 -8.70
CA ILE A 60 -1.18 6.93 -8.31
C ILE A 60 0.10 6.75 -9.12
N ILE A 61 1.22 6.66 -8.44
CA ILE A 61 2.51 6.27 -9.00
C ILE A 61 2.79 4.83 -8.54
N ARG A 62 2.78 3.90 -9.49
CA ARG A 62 3.07 2.48 -9.21
C ARG A 62 4.54 2.19 -9.47
N SER A 63 5.10 1.28 -8.68
CA SER A 63 6.41 0.66 -8.93
C SER A 63 7.54 1.67 -9.18
N LYS A 64 7.55 2.79 -8.44
CA LYS A 64 8.62 3.80 -8.55
C LYS A 64 9.94 3.17 -8.10
N ASN A 65 10.93 3.13 -8.99
CA ASN A 65 12.23 2.56 -8.66
C ASN A 65 13.05 3.57 -7.84
N LEU A 66 13.22 3.29 -6.56
CA LEU A 66 13.97 4.14 -5.62
C LEU A 66 15.35 3.57 -5.41
N LYS A 67 16.37 4.33 -5.78
CA LYS A 67 17.76 3.90 -5.61
C LYS A 67 18.22 4.17 -4.20
N HIS A 68 18.48 3.11 -3.44
CA HIS A 68 18.99 3.25 -2.08
C HIS A 68 20.32 3.99 -2.10
N PRO A 69 20.44 5.13 -1.39
CA PRO A 69 21.68 5.86 -1.37
C PRO A 69 22.71 5.10 -0.52
N PHE A 70 23.97 5.11 -0.96
CA PHE A 70 25.13 4.69 -0.18
C PHE A 70 25.21 3.22 0.30
N CYS A 71 24.76 2.22 -0.46
CA CYS A 71 25.10 0.82 -0.18
C CYS A 71 26.53 0.49 -0.64
N TYR A 72 27.48 0.42 0.29
CA TYR A 72 28.86 0.02 0.05
C TYR A 72 29.24 -1.19 0.91
N PHE A 73 29.96 -2.15 0.31
CA PHE A 73 30.67 -3.20 1.05
C PHE A 73 32.17 -2.99 0.85
N GLY A 74 32.80 -2.33 1.83
CA GLY A 74 34.16 -1.80 1.67
C GLY A 74 34.19 -0.71 0.59
N THR A 75 35.05 -0.88 -0.43
CA THR A 75 35.15 0.06 -1.56
C THR A 75 34.17 -0.22 -2.69
N LYS A 76 33.47 -1.38 -2.66
CA LYS A 76 32.55 -1.76 -3.73
C LYS A 76 31.18 -1.13 -3.50
N LYS A 77 30.71 -0.40 -4.49
CA LYS A 77 29.35 0.15 -4.52
C LYS A 77 28.37 -0.92 -5.00
N HIS A 78 27.28 -1.09 -4.27
CA HIS A 78 26.17 -1.96 -4.63
C HIS A 78 24.95 -1.11 -4.93
N ASN A 79 24.37 -1.28 -6.12
CA ASN A 79 23.12 -0.62 -6.46
C ASN A 79 21.99 -1.47 -5.91
N VAL A 80 21.40 -1.03 -4.79
CA VAL A 80 20.17 -1.60 -4.24
C VAL A 80 19.03 -0.68 -4.64
N ASN A 81 18.00 -1.28 -5.20
CA ASN A 81 16.77 -0.58 -5.55
C ASN A 81 15.65 -1.10 -4.66
N ILE A 82 14.79 -0.21 -4.24
CA ILE A 82 13.58 -0.54 -3.49
C ILE A 82 12.37 0.05 -4.22
N ILE A 83 11.24 -0.64 -4.17
CA ILE A 83 10.08 -0.33 -5.00
C ILE A 83 8.84 -0.41 -4.12
N PRO A 84 8.21 0.72 -3.73
CA PRO A 84 6.89 0.69 -3.12
C PRO A 84 5.85 0.24 -4.15
N ASP A 85 4.81 -0.45 -3.69
CA ASP A 85 3.66 -0.77 -4.54
C ASP A 85 2.98 0.50 -5.06
N TYR A 86 2.69 1.43 -4.16
CA TYR A 86 2.02 2.69 -4.47
C TYR A 86 2.68 3.88 -3.78
N THR A 87 2.84 4.96 -4.53
CA THR A 87 3.08 6.31 -4.02
C THR A 87 1.95 7.21 -4.52
N PHE A 88 1.39 8.00 -3.62
CA PHE A 88 0.26 8.87 -3.91
C PHE A 88 0.69 10.31 -3.90
N GLU A 89 0.36 11.00 -4.98
CA GLU A 89 0.67 12.40 -5.20
C GLU A 89 -0.64 13.21 -5.18
N ILE A 90 -0.62 14.35 -4.52
CA ILE A 90 -1.69 15.35 -4.58
C ILE A 90 -1.03 16.67 -4.98
N ASP A 91 -1.51 17.29 -6.05
CA ASP A 91 -0.98 18.57 -6.54
C ASP A 91 0.53 18.58 -6.85
N GLY A 92 1.08 17.46 -7.34
CA GLY A 92 2.50 17.36 -7.66
C GLY A 92 3.40 16.94 -6.50
N GLU A 93 2.84 16.77 -5.29
CA GLU A 93 3.60 16.41 -4.09
C GLU A 93 3.24 15.01 -3.59
N ASN A 94 4.24 14.18 -3.30
CA ASN A 94 4.00 12.88 -2.65
C ASN A 94 3.44 13.11 -1.24
N LYS A 95 2.30 12.50 -0.92
CA LYS A 95 1.64 12.64 0.38
C LYS A 95 1.74 11.40 1.24
N TRP A 96 1.55 10.24 0.62
CA TRP A 96 1.59 8.96 1.33
C TRP A 96 2.01 7.83 0.41
N ILE A 97 2.41 6.70 0.99
CA ILE A 97 2.69 5.46 0.28
C ILE A 97 1.83 4.33 0.83
N LEU A 98 1.62 3.29 0.03
CA LEU A 98 1.00 2.05 0.49
C LEU A 98 1.79 0.86 -0.04
N ASP A 99 2.08 -0.08 0.85
CA ASP A 99 2.71 -1.37 0.55
C ASP A 99 1.72 -2.50 0.83
N ALA A 100 1.41 -3.33 -0.16
CA ALA A 100 0.52 -4.45 0.00
C ALA A 100 1.28 -5.69 0.46
N LYS A 101 0.63 -6.50 1.29
CA LYS A 101 1.15 -7.78 1.78
C LYS A 101 0.13 -8.88 1.58
N ARG A 102 0.56 -10.12 1.75
CA ARG A 102 -0.33 -11.27 1.73
C ARG A 102 -1.25 -11.24 2.95
N PRO A 103 -2.46 -11.81 2.89
CA PRO A 103 -3.38 -11.87 4.03
C PRO A 103 -2.78 -12.43 5.32
N SER A 104 -1.81 -13.35 5.21
CA SER A 104 -1.13 -13.98 6.35
C SER A 104 0.01 -13.16 6.97
N GLU A 105 0.42 -12.05 6.35
CA GLU A 105 1.55 -11.24 6.83
C GLU A 105 1.09 -10.23 7.89
N ASN A 106 1.93 -10.08 8.93
CA ASN A 106 1.76 -9.04 9.94
C ASN A 106 2.13 -7.67 9.35
N ILE A 107 1.26 -6.68 9.53
CA ILE A 107 1.41 -5.32 9.03
C ILE A 107 1.52 -4.26 10.14
N PHE A 108 1.49 -4.65 11.42
CA PHE A 108 1.57 -3.75 12.57
C PHE A 108 2.97 -3.69 13.19
N GLU A 109 3.81 -4.70 12.97
CA GLU A 109 5.17 -4.73 13.50
C GLU A 109 6.17 -5.48 12.60
N GLY A 110 7.45 -5.31 12.92
CA GLY A 110 8.54 -6.06 12.31
C GLY A 110 8.94 -5.57 10.91
N LYS A 111 9.39 -6.51 10.07
CA LYS A 111 10.08 -6.21 8.80
C LYS A 111 9.21 -5.47 7.79
N ASN A 112 7.91 -5.73 7.75
CA ASN A 112 7.01 -5.14 6.76
C ASN A 112 6.79 -3.66 7.06
N VAL A 113 6.58 -3.31 8.33
CA VAL A 113 6.51 -1.91 8.79
C VAL A 113 7.81 -1.18 8.50
N ALA A 114 8.96 -1.77 8.85
CA ALA A 114 10.26 -1.17 8.57
C ALA A 114 10.50 -0.95 7.07
N GLN A 115 10.04 -1.87 6.22
CA GLN A 115 10.10 -1.77 4.77
C GLN A 115 9.25 -0.59 4.27
N ALA A 116 7.97 -0.51 4.62
CA ALA A 116 7.09 0.59 4.22
C ALA A 116 7.61 1.95 4.72
N TYR A 117 8.07 2.02 5.98
CA TYR A 117 8.70 3.20 6.54
C TYR A 117 9.93 3.66 5.73
N SER A 118 10.79 2.71 5.31
CA SER A 118 11.96 3.02 4.49
C SER A 118 11.60 3.69 3.16
N TYR A 119 10.43 3.38 2.60
CA TYR A 119 9.93 4.03 1.38
C TYR A 119 9.49 5.46 1.65
N ALA A 120 8.72 5.69 2.70
CA ALA A 120 8.23 7.03 3.03
C ALA A 120 9.36 8.02 3.29
N VAL A 121 10.38 7.62 4.05
CA VAL A 121 11.52 8.50 4.36
C VAL A 121 12.55 8.61 3.24
N HIS A 122 12.39 7.86 2.15
CA HIS A 122 13.32 7.92 1.02
C HIS A 122 13.35 9.34 0.41
N GLN A 123 14.54 9.82 0.03
CA GLN A 123 14.74 11.20 -0.42
C GLN A 123 13.90 11.62 -1.63
N GLU A 124 13.50 10.66 -2.47
CA GLU A 124 12.65 10.88 -3.66
C GLU A 124 11.15 10.76 -3.38
N ILE A 125 10.78 10.29 -2.18
CA ILE A 125 9.39 10.13 -1.73
C ILE A 125 9.06 11.22 -0.72
N ARG A 126 9.70 11.19 0.45
CA ARG A 126 9.49 12.13 1.57
C ARG A 126 8.02 12.31 1.90
N SER A 127 7.28 11.21 2.04
CA SER A 127 5.87 11.25 2.40
C SER A 127 5.69 11.36 3.92
N GLU A 128 4.60 12.00 4.33
CA GLU A 128 4.27 12.18 5.76
C GLU A 128 3.67 10.90 6.37
N ILE A 129 3.03 10.09 5.53
CA ILE A 129 2.29 8.89 5.93
C ILE A 129 2.80 7.69 5.12
N PHE A 130 2.83 6.52 5.76
CA PHE A 130 2.97 5.23 5.09
C PHE A 130 1.90 4.28 5.56
N CYS A 131 1.35 3.50 4.64
CA CYS A 131 0.31 2.53 4.94
C CYS A 131 0.74 1.12 4.54
N LEU A 132 0.21 0.14 5.25
CA LEU A 132 0.24 -1.26 4.85
C LEU A 132 -1.17 -1.82 4.75
N CYS A 133 -1.36 -2.75 3.82
CA CYS A 133 -2.61 -3.49 3.70
C CYS A 133 -2.30 -4.96 3.38
N ASN A 134 -2.86 -5.89 4.16
CA ASN A 134 -2.79 -7.33 3.87
C ASN A 134 -4.09 -7.88 3.26
N GLY A 135 -5.11 -7.03 3.06
CA GLY A 135 -6.44 -7.42 2.58
C GLY A 135 -7.43 -7.72 3.71
N ASN A 136 -6.95 -8.12 4.90
CA ASN A 136 -7.78 -8.26 6.10
C ASN A 136 -7.81 -6.96 6.91
N GLU A 137 -6.69 -6.23 6.91
CA GLU A 137 -6.42 -5.13 7.81
C GLU A 137 -5.65 -4.01 7.08
N PHE A 138 -5.71 -2.82 7.65
CA PHE A 138 -4.92 -1.67 7.27
C PHE A 138 -4.15 -1.12 8.47
N SER A 139 -2.91 -0.73 8.25
CA SER A 139 -2.06 -0.01 9.21
C SER A 139 -1.58 1.29 8.58
N MET A 140 -1.54 2.37 9.37
CA MET A 140 -1.12 3.71 8.98
C MET A 140 -0.27 4.33 10.10
#